data_AF-A0A2P6FY05-F1
#
_entry.id   AF-A0A2P6FY05-F1
#
_cell.length_a   1.000
_cell.length_b   1.000
_cell.length_c   1.000
_cell.angle_alpha   90.00
_cell.angle_beta   90.00
_cell.angle_gamma   90.00
#
_symmetry.space_group_name_H-M   'P 1'
#
loop_
_entity.id
_entity.type
_entity.pdbx_description
1 polymer ?
#
loop_
_entity_poly.entity_id
_entity_poly.type
_entity_poly.pdbx_seq_one_letter_code
_entity_poly.pdbx_strand_id
1 'polypeptide(L)'
;MVISFSTFFSISFHLGQNQIVIGHEISSNFFARLAAIILLLIFSFRNTHFLKLRPIQIFILIFMGCADTFALTIMVYSGNFSNPELSSVSASTFGLITILLVCIVYRERLSIIQSLGVTLVFFSIGTLSLI
;
A
#
# COMPACT_ATOMS: atom_id res chain seq x y z
N MET A 1 -17.47 6.95 -4.12
CA MET A 1 -16.25 7.22 -3.33
C MET A 1 -15.21 6.11 -3.49
N VAL A 2 -15.56 4.82 -3.35
CA VAL A 2 -14.62 3.70 -3.54
C VAL A 2 -14.02 3.63 -4.96
N ILE A 3 -14.84 3.84 -5.99
CA ILE A 3 -14.41 3.78 -7.41
C ILE A 3 -13.30 4.81 -7.70
N SER A 4 -13.41 6.02 -7.16
CA SER A 4 -12.40 7.07 -7.35
C SER A 4 -11.06 6.74 -6.71
N PHE A 5 -11.05 5.97 -5.61
CA PHE A 5 -9.80 5.57 -4.96
C PHE A 5 -9.08 4.47 -5.75
N SER A 6 -9.83 3.48 -6.26
CA SER A 6 -9.29 2.40 -7.08
C SER A 6 -8.68 2.91 -8.39
N THR A 7 -9.30 3.90 -9.04
CA THR A 7 -8.75 4.48 -10.28
C THR A 7 -7.45 5.24 -10.02
N PHE A 8 -7.40 6.05 -8.95
CA PHE A 8 -6.18 6.75 -8.56
C PHE A 8 -5.04 5.77 -8.19
N PHE A 9 -5.38 4.67 -7.49
CA PHE A 9 -4.44 3.61 -7.16
C PHE A 9 -3.86 2.97 -8.43
N SER A 10 -4.70 2.51 -9.36
CA SER A 10 -4.24 1.86 -10.59
C SER A 10 -3.39 2.79 -11.47
N ILE A 11 -3.78 4.06 -11.60
CA ILE A 11 -3.02 5.07 -12.37
C ILE A 11 -1.64 5.28 -11.74
N SER A 12 -1.58 5.42 -10.41
CA SER A 12 -0.32 5.60 -9.69
C SER A 12 0.58 4.39 -9.82
N PHE A 13 0.02 3.18 -9.81
CA PHE A 13 0.76 1.93 -9.98
C PHE A 13 1.37 1.80 -11.38
N HIS A 14 0.58 2.07 -12.41
CA HIS A 14 1.05 2.04 -13.79
C HIS A 14 2.16 3.07 -14.02
N LEU A 15 2.01 4.29 -13.49
CA LEU A 15 3.05 5.33 -13.57
C LEU A 15 4.31 4.94 -12.79
N GLY A 16 4.17 4.30 -11.63
CA GLY A 16 5.29 3.82 -10.82
C GLY A 16 6.11 2.73 -11.52
N GLN A 17 5.45 1.75 -12.14
CA GLN A 17 6.14 0.70 -12.91
C GLN A 17 6.82 1.25 -14.18
N ASN A 18 6.24 2.25 -14.84
CA ASN A 18 6.84 2.83 -16.05
C ASN A 18 8.19 3.56 -15.77
N GLN A 19 8.46 3.95 -14.52
CA GLN A 19 9.72 4.60 -14.11
C GLN A 19 10.91 3.63 -14.06
N ILE A 20 10.65 2.33 -14.02
CA ILE A 20 11.64 1.25 -14.03
C ILE A 20 12.40 1.22 -15.37
N VAL A 21 11.68 1.43 -16.47
CA VAL A 21 12.23 1.46 -17.83
C VAL A 21 13.27 2.57 -18.00
N ILE A 22 13.24 3.60 -17.14
CA ILE A 22 14.12 4.78 -17.18
C ILE A 22 15.26 4.65 -16.14
N GLY A 23 15.26 3.61 -15.29
CA GLY A 23 16.36 3.33 -14.33
C GLY A 23 16.41 4.22 -13.08
N HIS A 24 15.35 5.00 -12.80
CA HIS A 24 15.30 5.96 -11.69
C HIS A 24 14.37 5.54 -10.54
N GLU A 25 14.23 4.24 -10.27
CA GLU A 25 13.28 3.67 -9.30
C GLU A 25 13.41 4.26 -7.88
N ILE A 26 14.64 4.33 -7.39
CA ILE A 26 14.95 4.85 -6.05
C ILE A 26 14.75 6.36 -5.97
N SER A 27 15.04 7.07 -7.06
CA SER A 27 14.88 8.53 -7.14
C SER A 27 13.40 8.92 -7.15
N SER A 28 12.59 8.20 -7.92
CA SER A 28 11.14 8.45 -8.05
C SER A 28 10.41 8.27 -6.72
N ASN A 29 10.70 7.19 -5.99
CA ASN A 29 10.10 6.95 -4.68
C ASN A 29 10.49 8.04 -3.66
N PHE A 30 11.74 8.52 -3.72
CA PHE A 30 12.19 9.62 -2.87
C PHE A 30 11.44 10.94 -3.17
N PHE A 31 11.28 11.30 -4.44
CA PHE A 31 10.51 12.49 -4.85
C PHE A 31 9.02 12.39 -4.49
N ALA A 32 8.41 11.21 -4.64
CA ALA A 32 7.02 10.98 -4.24
C ALA A 32 6.82 11.21 -2.73
N ARG A 33 7.78 10.77 -1.90
CA ARG A 33 7.73 10.98 -0.44
C ARG A 33 8.01 12.42 -0.05
N LEU A 34 8.93 13.11 -0.72
CA LEU A 34 9.12 14.57 -0.54
C LEU A 34 7.84 15.33 -0.85
N ALA A 35 7.17 15.03 -1.96
CA ALA A 35 5.90 15.64 -2.33
C ALA A 35 4.81 15.38 -1.25
N ALA A 36 4.76 14.16 -0.71
CA ALA A 36 3.84 13.82 0.38
C ALA A 36 4.12 14.60 1.67
N ILE A 37 5.40 14.77 2.05
CA ILE A 37 5.80 15.57 3.22
C ILE A 37 5.42 17.05 3.02
N ILE A 38 5.66 17.59 1.82
CA ILE A 38 5.29 18.98 1.47
C ILE A 38 3.77 19.16 1.58
N LEU A 39 2.98 18.24 1.02
CA LEU A 39 1.51 18.28 1.12
C LEU A 39 1.03 18.17 2.57
N LEU A 40 1.64 17.27 3.37
CA LEU A 40 1.34 17.14 4.80
C LEU A 40 1.67 18.42 5.56
N LEU A 41 2.82 19.07 5.26
CA LEU A 41 3.18 20.35 5.86
C LEU A 41 2.19 21.44 5.48
N ILE A 42 1.81 21.56 4.20
CA ILE A 42 0.81 22.53 3.74
C ILE A 42 -0.53 22.30 4.46
N PHE A 43 -0.97 21.04 4.56
CA PHE A 43 -2.22 20.70 5.22
C PHE A 43 -2.15 20.96 6.74
N SER A 44 -1.03 20.63 7.36
CA SER A 44 -0.77 20.91 8.78
C SER A 44 -0.64 22.39 9.07
N PHE A 45 -0.17 23.21 8.13
CA PHE A 45 -0.10 24.66 8.30
C PHE A 45 -1.47 25.32 8.18
N ARG A 46 -2.34 24.73 7.33
CA ARG A 46 -3.73 25.18 7.16
C ARG A 46 -4.63 24.77 8.32
N ASN A 47 -4.33 23.65 8.99
CA ASN A 47 -5.01 23.20 10.19
C ASN A 47 -4.25 23.69 11.44
N THR A 48 -4.77 24.70 12.13
CA THR A 48 -4.15 25.34 13.31
C THR A 48 -4.09 24.45 14.58
N HIS A 49 -4.39 23.17 14.46
CA HIS A 49 -4.20 22.19 15.54
C HIS A 49 -2.83 21.54 15.39
N PHE A 50 -1.82 22.14 16.02
CA PHE A 50 -0.54 21.46 16.25
C PHE A 50 -0.80 20.16 17.02
N LEU A 51 -0.70 19.04 16.32
CA LEU A 51 -0.78 17.71 16.92
C LEU A 51 0.36 17.59 17.93
N LYS A 52 0.03 17.51 19.22
CA LYS A 52 0.99 17.15 20.27
C LYS A 52 1.39 15.69 20.07
N LEU A 53 2.39 15.47 19.23
CA LEU A 53 2.94 14.15 18.96
C LEU A 53 3.85 13.75 20.12
N ARG A 54 3.58 12.60 20.71
CA ARG A 54 4.49 12.00 21.70
C ARG A 54 5.66 11.35 20.96
N PRO A 55 6.87 11.30 21.55
CA PRO A 55 8.03 10.69 20.90
C PRO A 55 7.78 9.23 20.48
N ILE A 56 6.99 8.47 21.26
CA ILE A 56 6.60 7.10 20.92
C ILE A 56 5.74 7.03 19.64
N GLN A 57 4.88 8.01 19.42
CA GLN A 57 4.04 8.08 18.22
C GLN A 57 4.89 8.41 17.00
N ILE A 58 5.86 9.32 17.14
CA ILE A 58 6.83 9.63 16.09
C ILE A 58 7.61 8.38 15.69
N PHE A 59 8.09 7.59 16.67
CA PHE A 59 8.80 6.35 16.40
C PHE A 59 7.93 5.32 15.64
N ILE A 60 6.67 5.16 16.05
CA ILE A 60 5.70 4.28 15.36
C ILE A 60 5.42 4.76 13.93
N LEU A 61 5.26 6.07 13.71
CA LEU A 61 5.09 6.63 12.37
C LEU A 61 6.32 6.40 11.48
N ILE A 62 7.53 6.55 12.03
CA ILE A 62 8.77 6.27 11.31
C ILE A 62 8.83 4.80 10.93
N PHE A 63 8.55 3.89 11.86
CA PHE A 63 8.57 2.45 11.59
C PHE A 63 7.53 2.06 10.54
N MET A 64 6.31 2.58 10.65
CA MET A 64 5.25 2.40 9.66
C MET A 64 5.67 2.92 8.28
N GLY A 65 6.26 4.12 8.22
CA GLY A 65 6.74 4.70 6.96
C GLY A 65 7.91 3.92 6.34
N CYS A 66 8.84 3.43 7.14
CA CYS A 66 9.93 2.57 6.68
C CYS A 66 9.41 1.23 6.14
N ALA A 67 8.47 0.58 6.84
CA ALA A 67 7.87 -0.66 6.36
C ALA A 67 7.09 -0.45 5.05
N ASP A 68 6.32 0.65 4.96
CA ASP A 68 5.53 1.00 3.77
C ASP A 68 6.41 1.36 2.57
N THR A 69 7.49 2.13 2.78
CA THR A 69 8.47 2.44 1.73
C THR A 69 9.19 1.21 1.24
N PHE A 70 9.57 0.30 2.14
CA PHE A 70 10.20 -0.97 1.79
C PHE A 70 9.28 -1.85 0.96
N ALA A 71 8.03 -2.01 1.39
CA ALA A 71 7.01 -2.77 0.66
C ALA A 71 6.76 -2.19 -0.74
N LEU A 72 6.59 -0.87 -0.87
CA LEU A 72 6.40 -0.22 -2.16
C LEU A 72 7.63 -0.32 -3.06
N THR A 73 8.85 -0.27 -2.51
CA THR A 73 10.08 -0.42 -3.30
C THR A 73 10.19 -1.84 -3.86
N ILE A 74 9.90 -2.88 -3.06
CA ILE A 74 9.84 -4.26 -3.54
C ILE A 74 8.78 -4.42 -4.62
N MET A 75 7.62 -3.79 -4.44
CA MET A 75 6.53 -3.88 -5.39
C MET A 75 6.86 -3.19 -6.72
N VAL A 76 7.47 -2.00 -6.70
CA VAL A 76 7.94 -1.32 -7.91
C VAL A 76 9.02 -2.17 -8.56
N TYR A 77 10.00 -2.68 -7.81
CA TYR A 77 11.05 -3.53 -8.35
C TYR A 77 10.51 -4.80 -9.04
N SER A 78 9.36 -5.33 -8.60
CA SER A 78 8.67 -6.44 -9.25
C SER A 78 8.28 -6.15 -10.71
N GLY A 79 8.23 -4.89 -11.14
CA GLY A 79 8.00 -4.51 -12.53
C GLY A 79 9.18 -4.75 -13.47
N ASN A 80 10.38 -5.08 -12.95
CA ASN A 80 11.51 -5.58 -13.76
C ASN A 80 11.34 -7.05 -14.21
N PHE A 81 10.43 -7.79 -13.58
CA PHE A 81 10.19 -9.19 -13.92
C PHE A 81 9.22 -9.32 -15.09
N SER A 82 9.30 -10.44 -15.81
CA SER A 82 8.55 -10.72 -17.04
C SER A 82 7.02 -10.61 -16.92
N ASN A 83 6.47 -10.62 -15.70
CA ASN A 83 5.04 -10.50 -15.41
C ASN A 83 4.75 -9.36 -14.41
N PRO A 84 4.79 -8.09 -14.82
CA PRO A 84 4.56 -6.93 -13.95
C PRO A 84 3.14 -6.87 -13.36
N GLU A 85 2.17 -7.56 -13.98
CA GLU A 85 0.78 -7.64 -13.53
C GLU A 85 0.63 -8.36 -12.18
N LEU A 86 1.51 -9.33 -11.90
CA LEU A 86 1.51 -10.08 -10.63
C LEU A 86 1.78 -9.16 -9.42
N SER A 87 2.47 -8.03 -9.62
CA SER A 87 2.70 -7.08 -8.54
C SER A 87 1.38 -6.45 -8.08
N SER A 88 0.51 -6.03 -9.00
CA SER A 88 -0.81 -5.44 -8.68
C SER A 88 -1.73 -6.46 -7.97
N VAL A 89 -1.65 -7.72 -8.41
CA VAL A 89 -2.36 -8.84 -7.78
C VAL A 89 -1.87 -9.05 -6.34
N SER A 90 -0.56 -9.06 -6.12
CA SER A 90 0.03 -9.18 -4.78
C SER A 90 -0.34 -8.01 -3.87
N ALA A 91 -0.38 -6.77 -4.38
CA ALA A 91 -0.80 -5.61 -3.60
C ALA A 91 -2.27 -5.68 -3.17
N SER A 92 -3.13 -6.27 -4.02
CA SER A 92 -4.53 -6.52 -3.66
C SER A 92 -4.66 -7.54 -2.51
N THR A 93 -3.72 -8.48 -2.37
CA THR A 93 -3.71 -9.43 -1.23
C THR A 93 -3.37 -8.77 0.10
N PHE A 94 -2.64 -7.65 0.10
CA PHE A 94 -2.27 -6.94 1.34
C PHE A 94 -3.50 -6.52 2.15
N GLY A 95 -4.58 -6.11 1.47
CA GLY A 95 -5.86 -5.81 2.11
C GLY A 95 -6.44 -7.03 2.85
N LEU A 96 -6.35 -8.23 2.27
CA LEU A 96 -6.79 -9.47 2.92
C LEU A 96 -5.90 -9.87 4.08
N ILE A 97 -4.58 -9.72 3.94
CA ILE A 97 -3.62 -9.97 5.03
C ILE A 97 -3.95 -9.07 6.22
N THR A 98 -4.32 -7.82 5.96
CA THR A 98 -4.72 -6.87 7.01
C THR A 98 -5.98 -7.34 7.74
N ILE A 99 -7.00 -7.83 7.01
CA ILE A 99 -8.21 -8.41 7.61
C ILE A 99 -7.87 -9.62 8.48
N LEU A 100 -7.01 -10.51 7.98
CA LEU A 100 -6.53 -11.67 8.74
C LEU A 100 -5.80 -11.24 10.02
N LEU A 101 -4.92 -10.23 9.91
CA LEU A 101 -4.16 -9.69 11.03
C LEU A 101 -5.08 -9.12 12.10
N VAL A 102 -6.10 -8.35 11.70
CA VAL A 102 -7.10 -7.82 12.63
C VAL A 102 -7.84 -8.96 13.32
N CYS A 103 -8.26 -9.98 12.57
CA CYS A 103 -8.93 -11.15 13.14
C CYS A 103 -8.05 -11.89 14.16
N ILE A 104 -6.75 -12.04 13.88
CA ILE A 104 -5.78 -12.67 14.79
C ILE A 104 -5.52 -11.80 16.03
N VAL A 105 -5.29 -10.50 15.85
CA VAL A 105 -4.92 -9.56 16.92
C VAL A 105 -6.09 -9.26 17.84
N TYR A 106 -7.26 -8.97 17.28
CA TYR A 106 -8.46 -8.64 18.05
C TYR A 106 -9.23 -9.89 18.51
N ARG A 107 -8.85 -11.09 18.04
CA ARG A 107 -9.54 -12.36 18.31
C ARG A 107 -11.04 -12.32 18.00
N GLU A 108 -11.46 -11.42 17.12
CA GLU A 108 -12.86 -11.33 16.70
C GLU A 108 -13.16 -12.41 15.68
N ARG A 109 -14.29 -13.10 15.87
CA ARG A 109 -14.73 -14.13 14.94
C ARG A 109 -15.33 -13.47 13.70
N LEU A 110 -14.71 -13.69 12.55
CA LEU A 110 -15.28 -13.30 11.26
C LEU A 110 -16.63 -14.01 11.08
N SER A 111 -17.63 -13.26 10.61
CA SER A 111 -18.91 -13.85 10.21
C SER A 111 -18.67 -14.85 9.07
N ILE A 112 -19.49 -15.91 9.00
CA ILE A 112 -19.39 -16.96 7.97
C ILE A 112 -19.38 -16.36 6.56
N ILE A 113 -20.16 -15.30 6.33
CA ILE A 113 -20.22 -14.59 5.05
C ILE A 113 -18.91 -13.84 4.74
N GLN A 114 -18.29 -13.23 5.74
CA GLN A 114 -17.01 -12.53 5.59
C GLN A 114 -15.87 -13.52 5.34
N SER A 115 -15.87 -14.65 6.05
CA SER A 115 -14.89 -15.73 5.82
C SER A 115 -14.99 -16.27 4.40
N LEU A 116 -16.21 -16.51 3.89
CA LEU A 116 -16.41 -16.97 2.50
C LEU A 116 -15.89 -15.94 1.49
N GLY A 117 -16.18 -14.66 1.70
CA GLY A 117 -15.66 -13.59 0.85
C GLY A 117 -14.12 -13.55 0.83
N VAL A 118 -13.49 -13.64 2.01
CA VAL A 118 -12.02 -13.68 2.12
C VAL A 118 -11.45 -14.89 1.39
N THR A 119 -12.00 -16.10 1.60
CA THR A 119 -11.52 -17.32 0.94
C THR A 119 -11.69 -17.28 -0.58
N LEU A 120 -12.80 -16.70 -1.06
CA LEU A 120 -13.09 -16.60 -2.49
C LEU A 120 -12.11 -15.65 -3.18
N VAL A 121 -11.83 -14.49 -2.58
CA VAL A 121 -10.85 -13.54 -3.14
C VAL A 121 -9.44 -14.13 -3.09
N PHE A 122 -9.07 -14.82 -2.00
CA PHE A 122 -7.76 -15.48 -1.89
C PHE A 122 -7.59 -16.56 -2.97
N PHE A 123 -8.64 -17.35 -3.23
CA PHE A 123 -8.63 -18.37 -4.26
C PHE A 123 -8.52 -17.76 -5.66
N SER A 124 -9.30 -16.72 -5.96
CA SER A 124 -9.23 -16.00 -7.24
C SER A 124 -7.85 -15.42 -7.51
N ILE A 125 -7.22 -14.78 -6.52
CA ILE A 125 -5.87 -14.25 -6.64
C ILE A 125 -4.86 -15.39 -6.85
N GLY A 126 -4.99 -16.49 -6.10
CA GLY A 126 -4.15 -17.68 -6.26
C GLY A 126 -4.24 -18.28 -7.66
N THR A 127 -5.44 -18.37 -8.24
CA THR A 127 -5.62 -18.87 -9.62
C THR A 127 -5.01 -17.95 -10.66
N LEU A 128 -5.07 -16.63 -10.45
CA LEU A 128 -4.49 -15.65 -11.37
C LEU A 128 -2.95 -15.63 -11.32
N SER A 129 -2.36 -16.01 -10.19
CA SER A 129 -0.91 -16.15 -10.06
C SER A 129 -0.35 -17.44 -10.65
N LEU A 130 -1.22 -18.42 -10.96
CA LEU A 130 -0.83 -19.74 -11.46
C LEU A 130 -0.92 -19.84 -13.00
N ILE A 131 -1.64 -18.90 -13.63
CA ILE A 131 -1.67 -18.68 -15.08
C ILE A 131 -0.52 -17.74 -15.48
#